data_AF-W4VMZ9-F1
#
_entry.id   AF-W4VMZ9-F1
#
_cell.length_a   1.000
_cell.length_b   1.000
_cell.length_c   1.000
_cell.angle_alpha   90.00
_cell.angle_beta   90.00
_cell.angle_gamma   90.00
#
_symmetry.space_group_name_H-M   'P 1'
#
loop_
_entity.id
_entity.type
_entity.pdbx_description
1 polymer ?
#
loop_
_entity_poly.entity_id
_entity_poly.type
_entity_poly.pdbx_seq_one_letter_code
_entity_poly.pdbx_strand_id
1 'polypeptide(L)'
;MSDMSEINIEIDSLTLPFSITENTWKLRLAKSQTRVKDSQQIHMVTRANEDTFVPLEVEEEGDAFTFSFFIDPEKKKWKDLEKLHRNEKLRLLCNVSKLKNYLLSRLTFFLHPDNVIFDDNLQPRLIYRGVRNVIPPFEMEEEYFCKQLKCYSIALFQKNTVLISL
;
A
#
# COMPACT_ATOMS: atom_id res chain seq x y z
N MET A 1 4.49 24.26 14.39
CA MET A 1 3.87 24.15 13.06
C MET A 1 4.12 22.73 12.64
N SER A 2 3.09 21.88 12.62
CA SER A 2 3.22 20.49 12.14
C SER A 2 3.42 20.55 10.63
N ASP A 3 4.56 20.07 10.13
CA ASP A 3 4.80 19.99 8.68
C ASP A 3 3.86 18.95 8.07
N MET A 4 2.90 19.45 7.30
CA MET A 4 1.99 18.64 6.50
C MET A 4 2.59 18.46 5.12
N SER A 5 2.73 17.21 4.66
CA SER A 5 3.22 16.90 3.32
C SER A 5 2.18 16.10 2.53
N GLU A 6 2.27 16.11 1.21
CA GLU A 6 1.32 15.43 0.34
C GLU A 6 2.06 14.51 -0.63
N ILE A 7 1.47 13.34 -0.91
CA ILE A 7 1.95 12.41 -1.93
C ILE A 7 0.76 11.81 -2.68
N ASN A 8 0.87 11.73 -4.01
CA ASN A 8 -0.09 11.02 -4.84
C ASN A 8 0.51 9.68 -5.23
N ILE A 9 -0.15 8.59 -4.86
CA ILE A 9 0.19 7.26 -5.37
C ILE A 9 -0.70 7.00 -6.58
N GLU A 10 -0.07 6.83 -7.74
CA GLU A 10 -0.73 6.51 -9.00
C GLU A 10 -0.47 5.05 -9.36
N ILE A 11 -1.53 4.32 -9.67
CA ILE A 11 -1.46 2.93 -10.10
C ILE A 11 -2.57 2.67 -11.13
N ASP A 12 -2.17 2.37 -12.37
CA ASP A 12 -3.07 2.22 -13.51
C ASP A 12 -4.00 3.44 -13.67
N SER A 13 -5.30 3.30 -13.36
CA SER A 13 -6.30 4.38 -13.39
C SER A 13 -6.71 4.91 -12.01
N LEU A 14 -6.03 4.47 -10.94
CA LEU A 14 -6.32 4.85 -9.56
C LEU A 14 -5.30 5.88 -9.08
N THR A 15 -5.79 7.03 -8.63
CA THR A 15 -4.98 8.06 -7.97
C THR A 15 -5.41 8.16 -6.51
N LEU A 16 -4.45 7.98 -5.60
CA LEU A 16 -4.66 8.03 -4.16
C LEU A 16 -3.89 9.23 -3.56
N PRO A 17 -4.57 10.36 -3.32
CA PRO A 17 -3.96 11.53 -2.69
C PRO A 17 -3.86 11.34 -1.16
N PHE A 18 -2.63 11.28 -0.65
CA PHE A 18 -2.37 11.19 0.78
C PHE A 18 -1.92 12.54 1.34
N SER A 19 -2.53 12.93 2.46
CA SER A 19 -2.03 13.97 3.35
C SER A 19 -1.29 13.32 4.52
N ILE A 20 -0.03 13.67 4.69
CA ILE A 20 0.86 13.09 5.70
C ILE A 20 1.04 14.09 6.82
N THR A 21 0.79 13.65 8.05
CA THR A 21 1.07 14.42 9.27
C THR A 21 1.79 13.51 10.25
N GLU A 22 3.05 13.84 10.57
CA GLU A 22 3.94 13.02 11.39
C GLU A 22 4.02 11.57 10.85
N ASN A 23 3.42 10.63 11.58
CA ASN A 23 3.42 9.20 11.30
C ASN A 23 2.08 8.71 10.75
N THR A 24 1.13 9.62 10.49
CA THR A 24 -0.21 9.29 10.01
C THR A 24 -0.37 9.73 8.57
N TRP A 25 -0.76 8.79 7.71
CA TRP A 25 -1.09 9.05 6.32
C TRP A 25 -2.61 9.01 6.19
N LYS A 26 -3.20 10.11 5.72
CA LYS A 26 -4.65 10.25 5.56
C LYS A 26 -5.03 10.26 4.09
N LEU A 27 -6.06 9.51 3.75
CA LEU A 27 -6.66 9.49 2.42
C LEU A 27 -8.17 9.65 2.56
N ARG A 28 -8.77 10.55 1.77
CA ARG A 28 -10.21 10.72 1.69
C ARG A 28 -10.72 10.10 0.39
N LEU A 29 -11.70 9.20 0.49
CA LEU A 29 -12.40 8.63 -0.67
C LEU A 29 -13.88 8.97 -0.60
N ALA A 30 -14.43 9.54 -1.67
CA ALA A 30 -15.85 9.76 -1.77
C ALA A 30 -16.59 8.42 -1.80
N LYS A 31 -17.78 8.35 -1.20
CA LYS A 31 -18.62 7.14 -1.21
C LYS A 31 -18.92 6.66 -2.63
N SER A 32 -19.04 7.58 -3.59
CA SER A 32 -19.21 7.30 -5.02
C SER A 32 -18.02 6.57 -5.67
N GLN A 33 -16.81 6.71 -5.10
CA GLN A 33 -15.61 5.97 -5.50
C GLN A 33 -15.51 4.59 -4.82
N THR A 34 -16.43 4.30 -3.91
CA THR A 34 -16.55 3.00 -3.23
C THR A 34 -17.87 2.34 -3.59
N ARG A 35 -18.03 1.08 -3.18
CA ARG A 35 -19.29 0.33 -3.25
C ARG A 35 -19.71 -0.14 -1.86
N VAL A 36 -19.31 0.61 -0.83
CA VAL A 36 -19.68 0.32 0.57
C VAL A 36 -21.18 0.49 0.73
N LYS A 37 -21.85 -0.58 1.17
CA LYS A 37 -23.30 -0.61 1.45
C LYS A 37 -23.59 -0.76 2.93
N ASP A 38 -22.64 -1.30 3.69
CA ASP A 38 -22.79 -1.63 5.11
C ASP A 38 -21.47 -1.39 5.87
N SER A 39 -21.57 -0.95 7.12
CA SER A 39 -20.44 -0.68 8.02
C SER A 39 -19.59 -1.92 8.29
N GLN A 40 -20.16 -3.13 8.18
CA GLN A 40 -19.40 -4.38 8.25
C GLN A 40 -18.27 -4.46 7.21
N GLN A 41 -18.45 -3.84 6.04
CA GLN A 41 -17.42 -3.84 5.00
C GLN A 41 -16.23 -2.94 5.37
N ILE A 42 -16.47 -1.88 6.15
CA ILE A 42 -15.42 -1.04 6.73
C ILE A 42 -14.66 -1.82 7.82
N HIS A 43 -15.34 -2.66 8.60
CA HIS A 43 -14.66 -3.52 9.58
C HIS A 43 -13.70 -4.54 8.94
N MET A 44 -13.89 -4.91 7.66
CA MET A 44 -12.97 -5.82 6.96
C MET A 44 -11.60 -5.16 6.72
N VAL A 45 -11.55 -3.86 6.39
CA VAL A 45 -10.27 -3.17 6.16
C VAL A 45 -9.51 -2.91 7.44
N THR A 46 -10.21 -2.64 8.54
CA THR A 46 -9.56 -2.31 9.82
C THR A 46 -9.01 -3.55 10.53
N ARG A 47 -9.59 -4.74 10.32
CA ARG A 47 -9.14 -6.02 10.93
C ARG A 47 -8.11 -6.80 10.10
N ALA A 48 -7.40 -6.13 9.21
CA ALA A 48 -6.33 -6.77 8.44
C ALA A 48 -5.19 -7.24 9.37
N ASN A 49 -4.44 -8.27 8.96
CA ASN A 49 -3.31 -8.76 9.74
C ASN A 49 -2.21 -7.67 9.84
N GLU A 50 -1.89 -7.23 11.05
CA GLU A 50 -0.91 -6.18 11.34
C GLU A 50 0.55 -6.56 10.98
N ASP A 51 0.84 -7.85 10.77
CA ASP A 51 2.13 -8.30 10.26
C ASP A 51 2.33 -7.95 8.79
N THR A 52 1.24 -7.81 8.03
CA THR A 52 1.27 -7.55 6.57
C THR A 52 0.68 -6.19 6.19
N PHE A 53 -0.19 -5.62 7.02
CA PHE A 53 -0.85 -4.35 6.74
C PHE A 53 -0.62 -3.37 7.88
N VAL A 54 -0.43 -2.11 7.52
CA VAL A 54 -0.30 -1.03 8.51
C VAL A 54 -1.63 -0.84 9.27
N PRO A 55 -1.62 -0.56 10.59
CA PRO A 55 -2.84 -0.23 11.33
C PRO A 55 -3.64 0.88 10.65
N LEU A 56 -4.97 0.76 10.67
CA LEU A 56 -5.89 1.63 9.95
C LEU A 56 -7.11 1.94 10.81
N GLU A 57 -7.45 3.22 10.87
CA GLU A 57 -8.75 3.71 11.31
C GLU A 57 -9.53 4.28 10.13
N VAL A 58 -10.84 4.12 10.15
CA VAL A 58 -11.74 4.64 9.11
C VAL A 58 -12.86 5.41 9.78
N GLU A 59 -13.02 6.67 9.38
CA GLU A 59 -14.09 7.56 9.81
C GLU A 59 -15.03 7.82 8.63
N GLU A 60 -16.33 7.77 8.89
CA GLU A 60 -17.36 8.10 7.91
C GLU A 60 -17.83 9.54 8.14
N GLU A 61 -17.61 10.41 7.15
CA GLU A 61 -17.94 11.83 7.23
C GLU A 61 -18.78 12.26 6.02
N GLY A 62 -20.08 12.45 6.23
CA GLY A 62 -20.98 12.92 5.18
C GLY A 62 -21.01 11.97 3.97
N ASP A 63 -20.43 12.42 2.85
CA ASP A 63 -20.38 11.71 1.58
C ASP A 63 -19.05 10.99 1.31
N ALA A 64 -18.14 10.92 2.29
CA ALA A 64 -16.82 10.32 2.13
C ALA A 64 -16.40 9.46 3.33
N PHE A 65 -15.40 8.63 3.09
CA PHE A 65 -14.64 7.92 4.12
C PHE A 65 -13.25 8.52 4.22
N THR A 66 -12.79 8.75 5.45
CA THR A 66 -11.43 9.18 5.77
C THR A 66 -10.67 7.98 6.34
N PHE A 67 -9.61 7.56 5.67
CA PHE A 67 -8.73 6.47 6.06
C PHE A 67 -7.47 7.05 6.70
N SER A 68 -7.15 6.63 7.92
CA SER A 68 -5.95 7.04 8.67
C SER A 68 -5.03 5.85 8.89
N PHE A 69 -3.90 5.83 8.19
CA PHE A 69 -2.88 4.77 8.25
C PHE A 69 -1.74 5.18 9.19
N PHE A 70 -1.42 4.34 10.18
CA PHE A 70 -0.42 4.64 11.21
C PHE A 70 0.93 3.99 10.92
N ILE A 71 1.82 4.74 10.29
CA ILE A 71 3.12 4.25 9.83
C ILE A 71 4.17 4.40 10.93
N ASP A 72 4.76 3.28 11.33
CA ASP A 72 5.90 3.26 12.25
C ASP A 72 7.13 3.91 11.58
N PRO A 73 7.71 4.98 12.17
CA PRO A 73 8.82 5.74 11.59
C PRO A 73 10.13 4.94 11.54
N GLU A 74 10.26 3.86 12.31
CA GLU A 74 11.44 2.98 12.29
C GLU A 74 11.42 2.03 11.08
N LYS A 75 10.29 1.93 10.36
CA LYS A 75 10.18 1.09 9.16
C LYS A 75 10.92 1.72 8.00
N LYS A 76 11.66 0.88 7.28
CA LYS A 76 12.40 1.24 6.06
C LYS A 76 11.42 1.54 4.93
N LYS A 77 11.65 2.65 4.23
CA LYS A 77 10.90 3.05 3.02
C LYS A 77 11.73 2.75 1.78
N TRP A 78 11.16 2.98 0.60
CA TRP A 78 11.81 2.71 -0.68
C TRP A 78 13.23 3.28 -0.79
N LYS A 79 13.45 4.53 -0.37
CA LYS A 79 14.76 5.20 -0.40
C LYS A 79 15.83 4.47 0.43
N ASP A 80 15.44 3.78 1.49
CA ASP A 80 16.37 3.01 2.32
C ASP A 80 16.81 1.72 1.64
N LEU A 81 15.97 1.18 0.74
CA LEU A 81 16.25 -0.05 0.01
C LEU A 81 17.37 0.12 -1.04
N GLU A 82 17.60 1.35 -1.51
CA GLU A 82 18.66 1.66 -2.46
C GLU A 82 20.04 1.28 -1.93
N LYS A 83 20.23 1.40 -0.61
CA LYS A 83 21.48 1.13 0.11
C LYS A 83 21.73 -0.35 0.39
N LEU A 84 20.71 -1.20 0.23
CA LEU A 84 20.81 -2.63 0.51
C LEU A 84 21.77 -3.34 -0.46
N HIS A 85 22.50 -4.32 0.06
CA HIS A 85 23.32 -5.19 -0.77
C HIS A 85 22.46 -6.11 -1.64
N ARG A 86 23.04 -6.67 -2.70
CA ARG A 86 22.33 -7.50 -3.69
C ARG A 86 21.60 -8.69 -3.03
N ASN A 87 22.24 -9.36 -2.07
CA ASN A 87 21.65 -10.48 -1.33
C ASN A 87 20.42 -10.06 -0.49
N GLU A 88 20.50 -8.89 0.15
CA GLU A 88 19.39 -8.33 0.93
C GLU A 88 18.21 -7.93 0.03
N LYS A 89 18.49 -7.32 -1.13
CA LYS A 89 17.48 -7.02 -2.14
C LYS A 89 16.76 -8.27 -2.63
N LEU A 90 17.51 -9.36 -2.87
CA LEU A 90 16.91 -10.66 -3.23
C LEU A 90 16.05 -11.22 -2.09
N ARG A 91 16.52 -11.15 -0.84
CA ARG A 91 15.74 -11.57 0.34
C ARG A 91 14.43 -10.77 0.44
N LEU A 92 14.50 -9.46 0.24
CA LEU A 92 13.34 -8.58 0.23
C LEU A 92 12.33 -9.01 -0.85
N LEU A 93 12.77 -9.23 -2.09
CA LEU A 93 11.88 -9.67 -3.16
C LEU A 93 11.24 -11.03 -2.87
N CYS A 94 11.97 -11.95 -2.26
CA CYS A 94 11.40 -13.21 -1.79
C CYS A 94 10.28 -12.97 -0.76
N ASN A 95 10.47 -12.05 0.19
CA ASN A 95 9.42 -11.70 1.15
C ASN A 95 8.22 -11.00 0.48
N VAL A 96 8.45 -10.04 -0.42
CA VAL A 96 7.39 -9.37 -1.19
C VAL A 96 6.58 -10.37 -2.02
N SER A 97 7.24 -11.38 -2.60
CA SER A 97 6.55 -12.40 -3.39
C SER A 97 5.51 -13.21 -2.60
N LYS A 98 5.63 -13.28 -1.26
CA LYS A 98 4.69 -13.96 -0.37
C LYS A 98 3.35 -13.24 -0.27
N LEU A 99 3.28 -11.95 -0.65
CA LEU A 99 2.02 -11.20 -0.72
C LEU A 99 1.02 -11.83 -1.70
N LYS A 100 1.47 -12.69 -2.63
CA LYS A 100 0.60 -13.52 -3.47
C LYS A 100 -0.43 -14.34 -2.68
N ASN A 101 -0.13 -14.68 -1.43
CA ASN A 101 -1.05 -15.42 -0.56
C ASN A 101 -2.34 -14.63 -0.26
N TYR A 102 -2.32 -13.30 -0.43
CA TYR A 102 -3.48 -12.43 -0.24
C TYR A 102 -4.35 -12.28 -1.49
N LEU A 103 -3.94 -12.81 -2.66
CA LEU A 103 -4.73 -12.75 -3.89
C LEU A 103 -6.10 -13.44 -3.76
N LEU A 104 -6.16 -14.50 -2.96
CA LEU A 104 -7.39 -15.23 -2.66
C LEU A 104 -8.22 -14.62 -1.51
N SER A 105 -7.70 -13.58 -0.86
CA SER A 105 -8.37 -12.92 0.25
C SER A 105 -9.44 -11.92 -0.22
N ARG A 106 -10.27 -11.45 0.72
CA ARG A 106 -11.18 -10.32 0.47
C ARG A 106 -10.47 -8.98 0.42
N LEU A 107 -9.30 -8.87 1.06
CA LEU A 107 -8.47 -7.69 0.98
C LEU A 107 -7.77 -7.67 -0.38
N THR A 108 -7.71 -6.49 -0.95
CA THR A 108 -6.99 -6.24 -2.21
C THR A 108 -5.85 -5.28 -1.93
N PHE A 109 -4.86 -5.28 -2.82
CA PHE A 109 -3.66 -4.48 -2.68
C PHE A 109 -3.06 -4.23 -4.06
N PHE A 110 -2.07 -3.36 -4.11
CA PHE A 110 -1.19 -3.20 -5.25
C PHE A 110 0.24 -3.01 -4.75
N LEU A 111 1.21 -3.40 -5.56
CA LEU A 111 2.62 -3.26 -5.25
C LEU A 111 3.15 -1.99 -5.91
N HIS A 112 3.51 -1.01 -5.08
CA HIS A 112 4.09 0.26 -5.47
C HIS A 112 5.18 0.66 -4.46
N PRO A 113 6.30 1.29 -4.88
CA PRO A 113 7.36 1.78 -3.98
C PRO A 113 6.86 2.57 -2.78
N ASP A 114 5.87 3.44 -2.98
CA ASP A 114 5.29 4.28 -1.93
C ASP A 114 4.15 3.61 -1.14
N ASN A 115 3.76 2.38 -1.51
CA ASN A 115 2.71 1.63 -0.80
C ASN A 115 3.25 0.50 0.10
N VAL A 116 4.58 0.34 0.19
CA VAL A 116 5.20 -0.73 0.97
C VAL A 116 6.31 -0.18 1.87
N ILE A 117 6.25 -0.55 3.15
CA ILE A 117 7.32 -0.33 4.13
C ILE A 117 7.88 -1.67 4.59
N PHE A 118 9.07 -1.65 5.18
CA PHE A 118 9.78 -2.88 5.58
C PHE A 118 10.29 -2.79 7.00
N ASP A 119 10.22 -3.90 7.74
CA ASP A 119 10.88 -4.02 9.04
C ASP A 119 12.38 -4.34 8.90
N ASP A 120 13.05 -4.55 10.03
CA ASP A 120 14.48 -4.93 10.04
C ASP A 120 14.79 -6.27 9.41
N ASN A 121 13.81 -7.17 9.36
CA ASN A 121 13.89 -8.47 8.71
C ASN A 121 13.53 -8.41 7.21
N LEU A 122 13.30 -7.20 6.67
CA LEU A 122 12.84 -6.95 5.32
C LEU A 122 11.49 -7.63 5.01
N GLN A 123 10.63 -7.80 6.01
CA GLN A 123 9.24 -8.22 5.80
C GLN A 123 8.41 -7.02 5.34
N PRO A 124 7.63 -7.15 4.25
CA PRO A 124 6.81 -6.07 3.73
C PRO A 124 5.58 -5.83 4.60
N ARG A 125 5.21 -4.57 4.76
CA ARG A 125 3.89 -4.13 5.22
C ARG A 125 3.29 -3.16 4.21
N LEU A 126 2.05 -3.43 3.81
CA LEU A 126 1.29 -2.60 2.88
C LEU A 126 0.61 -1.46 3.64
N ILE A 127 0.78 -0.24 3.14
CA ILE A 127 0.13 0.95 3.71
C ILE A 127 -1.35 0.90 3.31
N TYR A 128 -1.65 1.12 2.04
CA TYR A 128 -2.98 1.10 1.48
C TYR A 128 -3.43 -0.31 1.09
N ARG A 129 -4.73 -0.56 1.31
CA ARG A 129 -5.44 -1.79 0.97
C ARG A 129 -6.88 -1.48 0.62
N GLY A 130 -7.42 -2.25 -0.31
CA GLY A 130 -8.82 -2.22 -0.68
C GLY A 130 -9.60 -3.41 -0.14
N VAL A 131 -10.84 -3.52 -0.61
CA VAL A 131 -11.70 -4.67 -0.39
C VAL A 131 -12.31 -5.05 -1.73
N ARG A 132 -12.19 -6.33 -2.08
CA ARG A 132 -12.67 -6.86 -3.35
C ARG A 132 -14.13 -6.45 -3.59
N ASN A 133 -14.39 -5.82 -4.74
CA ASN A 133 -15.71 -5.29 -5.13
C ASN A 133 -16.31 -4.20 -4.23
N VAL A 134 -15.59 -3.65 -3.25
CA VAL A 134 -16.11 -2.67 -2.29
C VAL A 134 -15.26 -1.41 -2.18
N ILE A 135 -13.94 -1.53 -1.96
CA ILE A 135 -13.01 -0.41 -1.85
C ILE A 135 -11.88 -0.64 -2.85
N PRO A 136 -11.49 0.36 -3.67
CA PRO A 136 -10.41 0.20 -4.63
C PRO A 136 -9.07 -0.19 -3.96
N PRO A 137 -8.13 -0.85 -4.66
CA PRO A 137 -8.34 -1.49 -5.95
C PRO A 137 -9.39 -2.60 -5.83
N PHE A 138 -10.39 -2.64 -6.71
CA PHE A 138 -11.52 -3.55 -6.55
C PHE A 138 -11.14 -5.02 -6.77
N GLU A 139 -10.03 -5.25 -7.46
CA GLU A 139 -9.53 -6.56 -7.82
C GLU A 139 -8.00 -6.53 -7.79
N MET A 140 -7.42 -7.70 -7.57
CA MET A 140 -5.98 -7.93 -7.72
C MET A 140 -5.83 -9.38 -8.17
N GLU A 141 -5.45 -9.56 -9.43
CA GLU A 141 -5.25 -10.88 -10.03
C GLU A 141 -3.76 -11.23 -10.09
N GLU A 142 -3.47 -12.52 -10.26
CA GLU A 142 -2.09 -13.02 -10.29
C GLU A 142 -1.26 -12.41 -11.42
N GLU A 143 -1.84 -12.19 -12.59
CA GLU A 143 -1.14 -11.56 -13.72
C GLU A 143 -0.71 -10.13 -13.39
N TYR A 144 -1.61 -9.32 -12.83
CA TYR A 144 -1.30 -7.95 -12.38
C TYR A 144 -0.24 -7.95 -11.28
N PHE A 145 -0.36 -8.84 -10.29
CA PHE A 145 0.66 -9.00 -9.25
C PHE A 145 2.02 -9.38 -9.84
N CYS A 146 2.05 -10.32 -10.79
CA CYS A 146 3.29 -10.75 -11.44
C CYS A 146 3.94 -9.60 -12.21
N LYS A 147 3.15 -8.80 -12.95
CA LYS A 147 3.61 -7.60 -13.66
C LYS A 147 4.20 -6.59 -12.68
N GLN A 148 3.47 -6.24 -11.62
CA GLN A 148 3.94 -5.29 -10.62
C GLN A 148 5.20 -5.79 -9.89
N LEU A 149 5.28 -7.08 -9.54
CA LEU A 149 6.45 -7.68 -8.90
C LEU A 149 7.70 -7.63 -9.81
N LYS A 150 7.53 -7.85 -11.12
CA LYS A 150 8.62 -7.70 -12.10
C LYS A 150 9.09 -6.25 -12.17
N CYS A 151 8.18 -5.29 -12.30
CA CYS A 151 8.51 -3.87 -12.32
C CYS A 151 9.22 -3.44 -11.02
N TYR A 152 8.70 -3.84 -9.87
CA TYR A 152 9.27 -3.59 -8.55
C TYR A 152 10.69 -4.16 -8.43
N SER A 153 10.89 -5.39 -8.92
CA SER A 153 12.22 -6.04 -8.96
C SER A 153 13.21 -5.28 -9.82
N ILE A 154 12.79 -4.87 -11.04
CA ILE A 154 13.62 -4.10 -11.95
C ILE A 154 14.00 -2.76 -11.31
N ALA A 155 13.03 -2.03 -10.77
CA ALA A 155 13.24 -0.75 -10.11
C ALA A 155 14.21 -0.85 -8.92
N LEU A 156 14.14 -1.94 -8.14
CA LEU A 156 15.02 -2.16 -6.99
C LEU A 156 16.50 -2.37 -7.37
N PHE A 157 16.75 -2.93 -8.56
CA PHE A 157 18.11 -3.22 -9.06
C PHE A 157 18.65 -2.17 -10.02
N GLN A 158 17.81 -1.35 -10.64
CA GLN A 158 18.25 -0.26 -11.51
C GLN A 158 18.67 0.96 -10.69
N LYS A 159 19.87 1.48 -10.97
CA LYS A 159 20.49 2.56 -10.19
C LYS A 159 20.03 3.98 -10.57
N ASN A 160 19.04 4.11 -11.45
CA ASN A 160 18.45 5.40 -11.88
C ASN A 160 17.35 5.14 -12.91
N THR A 161 16.11 4.90 -12.49
CA THR A 161 14.99 4.90 -13.44
C THR A 161 13.79 5.58 -12.80
N VAL A 162 13.42 6.73 -13.37
CA VAL A 162 12.10 7.33 -13.17
C VAL A 162 11.09 6.23 -13.45
N LEU A 163 10.29 5.86 -12.46
CA LEU A 163 9.21 4.89 -12.62
C LEU A 163 8.33 5.39 -13.76
N ILE A 164 8.51 4.81 -14.94
CA ILE A 164 7.59 5.00 -16.07
C ILE A 164 6.34 4.26 -15.63
N SER A 165 5.40 5.05 -15.09
CA SER A 165 3.96 4.79 -14.94
C SER A 165 3.60 3.30 -14.84
N LEU A 166 3.44 2.82 -13.60
CA LEU A 166 2.78 1.56 -13.30
C LEU A 166 1.27 1.69 -13.55
#